data_AF-A0A0B4C3C9-F1
#
_entry.id   AF-A0A0B4C3C9-F1
#
_cell.length_a   1.000
_cell.length_b   1.000
_cell.length_c   1.000
_cell.angle_alpha   90.00
_cell.angle_beta   90.00
_cell.angle_gamma   90.00
#
_symmetry.space_group_name_H-M   'P 1'
#
loop_
_entity.id
_entity.type
_entity.pdbx_description
1 polymer ?
#
loop_
_entity_poly.entity_id
_entity_poly.type
_entity_poly.pdbx_seq_one_letter_code
_entity_poly.pdbx_strand_id
1 'polypeptide(L)'
;MPLPPDFAQTGLHMVRTGGTVVTRYQVIGERSSGTNFVKRLLGRNTDLKPTEALGWKHGFPHMMAIPADMAVILVVRSADTWVRSMFSKPWHTTPAMQALPFPDFIRAPWDTIIDRPRYFEGLIPNGSIGTPLQHDRHPVTGARFENLFKLRTAKLQSMLSLLNRDCTCAVIRMEDAQARPEETLEAITKAFGTAPPHAAYRPVVKRLGSKFKAAVPDRPALPDTWTNADMNHLRTEIDTEIEAQLGYRY
;
A
#
# COMPACT_ATOMS: atom_id res chain seq x y z
N MET A 1 -14.38 11.81 -3.29
CA MET A 1 -14.59 12.44 -1.99
C MET A 1 -13.21 12.62 -1.41
N PRO A 2 -12.82 13.87 -1.10
CA PRO A 2 -11.62 14.10 -0.31
C PRO A 2 -11.78 13.40 1.06
N LEU A 3 -10.67 13.07 1.69
CA LEU A 3 -10.71 12.61 3.08
C LEU A 3 -11.23 13.72 3.98
N PRO A 4 -11.95 13.38 5.06
CA PRO A 4 -12.42 14.40 5.98
C PRO A 4 -11.23 15.06 6.70
N PRO A 5 -11.35 16.33 7.11
CA PRO A 5 -10.23 17.07 7.72
C PRO A 5 -9.66 16.42 8.99
N ASP A 6 -10.49 15.65 9.71
CA ASP A 6 -10.13 14.94 10.94
C ASP A 6 -9.26 13.69 10.70
N PHE A 7 -9.15 13.22 9.44
CA PHE A 7 -8.30 12.08 9.09
C PHE A 7 -6.84 12.32 9.48
N ALA A 8 -6.35 13.55 9.32
CA ALA A 8 -4.97 13.89 9.64
C ALA A 8 -4.62 13.62 11.11
N GLN A 9 -5.60 13.74 12.01
CA GLN A 9 -5.47 13.52 13.45
C GLN A 9 -5.77 12.07 13.83
N THR A 10 -6.78 11.45 13.22
CA THR A 10 -7.23 10.11 13.63
C THR A 10 -6.47 8.98 12.94
N GLY A 11 -6.02 9.22 11.70
CA GLY A 11 -5.45 8.21 10.80
C GLY A 11 -6.48 7.20 10.26
N LEU A 12 -7.77 7.45 10.47
CA LEU A 12 -8.84 6.50 10.14
C LEU A 12 -10.01 7.22 9.48
N HIS A 13 -10.48 6.68 8.36
CA HIS A 13 -11.74 7.09 7.73
C HIS A 13 -12.47 5.85 7.22
N MET A 14 -13.76 5.75 7.49
CA MET A 14 -14.59 4.62 7.07
C MET A 14 -15.83 5.11 6.36
N VAL A 15 -16.16 4.45 5.26
CA VAL A 15 -17.38 4.63 4.49
C VAL A 15 -18.08 3.28 4.45
N ARG A 16 -19.33 3.23 4.89
CA ARG A 16 -20.19 2.05 4.71
C ARG A 16 -21.24 2.38 3.67
N THR A 17 -21.38 1.50 2.68
CA THR A 17 -22.41 1.63 1.64
C THR A 17 -23.35 0.43 1.67
N GLY A 18 -24.63 0.69 1.43
CA GLY A 18 -25.66 -0.34 1.35
C GLY A 18 -26.00 -1.05 2.67
N GLY A 19 -26.93 -2.00 2.60
CA GLY A 19 -27.41 -2.79 3.74
C GLY A 19 -26.81 -4.21 3.82
N THR A 20 -26.00 -4.62 2.85
CA THR A 20 -25.40 -5.96 2.82
C THR A 20 -24.42 -6.14 3.96
N VAL A 21 -24.44 -7.31 4.61
CA VAL A 21 -23.50 -7.66 5.68
C VAL A 21 -22.11 -7.85 5.07
N VAL A 22 -21.12 -7.18 5.64
CA VAL A 22 -19.71 -7.35 5.25
C VAL A 22 -19.20 -8.68 5.81
N THR A 23 -18.77 -9.58 4.93
CA THR A 23 -18.26 -10.92 5.30
C THR A 23 -16.79 -11.09 4.96
N ARG A 24 -16.27 -10.25 4.08
CA ARG A 24 -14.91 -10.36 3.54
C ARG A 24 -14.27 -8.99 3.34
N TYR A 25 -12.96 -8.99 3.18
CA TYR A 25 -12.20 -7.78 2.94
C TYR A 25 -11.00 -8.02 2.05
N GLN A 26 -10.61 -6.99 1.32
CA GLN A 26 -9.32 -6.93 0.65
C GLN A 26 -8.55 -5.70 1.12
N VAL A 27 -7.27 -5.91 1.44
CA VAL A 27 -6.36 -4.83 1.83
C VAL A 27 -5.54 -4.41 0.61
N ILE A 28 -5.64 -3.15 0.22
CA ILE A 28 -4.95 -2.53 -0.91
C ILE A 28 -4.03 -1.44 -0.36
N GLY A 29 -2.89 -1.25 -1.01
CA GLY A 29 -1.94 -0.22 -0.61
C GLY A 29 -0.69 -0.31 -1.46
N GLU A 30 0.10 0.75 -1.49
CA GLU A 30 1.42 0.71 -2.11
C GLU A 30 2.27 -0.41 -1.49
N ARG A 31 3.29 -0.89 -2.21
CA ARG A 31 4.31 -1.73 -1.55
C ARG A 31 4.87 -0.97 -0.34
N SER A 32 5.20 -1.70 0.72
CA SER A 32 5.79 -1.11 1.95
C SER A 32 4.90 -0.13 2.74
N SER A 33 3.58 -0.07 2.46
CA SER A 33 2.60 0.73 3.20
C SER A 33 2.00 0.05 4.43
N GLY A 34 2.31 -1.21 4.72
CA GLY A 34 1.75 -1.92 5.87
C GLY A 34 0.54 -2.82 5.58
N THR A 35 0.16 -3.02 4.31
CA THR A 35 -0.96 -3.91 3.94
C THR A 35 -0.93 -5.29 4.59
N ASN A 36 0.25 -5.91 4.70
CA ASN A 36 0.39 -7.22 5.35
C ASN A 36 0.09 -7.16 6.87
N PHE A 37 0.44 -6.05 7.53
CA PHE A 37 0.16 -5.86 8.95
C PHE A 37 -1.35 -5.80 9.18
N VAL A 38 -2.05 -4.90 8.47
CA VAL A 38 -3.51 -4.75 8.57
C VAL A 38 -4.25 -6.04 8.18
N LYS A 39 -3.84 -6.71 7.10
CA LYS A 39 -4.42 -8.01 6.71
C LYS A 39 -4.28 -9.05 7.82
N ARG A 40 -3.12 -9.11 8.48
CA ARG A 40 -2.87 -10.07 9.56
C ARG A 40 -3.56 -9.67 10.86
N LEU A 41 -3.70 -8.37 11.12
CA LEU A 41 -4.43 -7.83 12.26
C LEU A 41 -5.90 -8.27 12.19
N LEU A 42 -6.57 -8.02 11.06
CA LEU A 42 -7.97 -8.42 10.86
C LEU A 42 -8.14 -9.94 10.85
N GLY A 43 -7.32 -10.66 10.09
CA GLY A 43 -7.44 -12.13 9.97
C GLY A 43 -7.14 -12.89 11.26
N ARG A 44 -6.55 -12.25 12.28
CA ARG A 44 -6.32 -12.86 13.60
C ARG A 44 -7.41 -12.58 14.61
N ASN A 45 -8.16 -11.50 14.43
CA ASN A 45 -9.01 -10.90 15.46
C ASN A 45 -10.46 -10.71 15.02
N THR A 46 -10.81 -11.11 13.80
CA THR A 46 -12.18 -10.98 13.26
C THR A 46 -12.56 -12.23 12.48
N ASP A 47 -13.85 -12.43 12.24
CA ASP A 47 -14.34 -13.53 11.40
C ASP A 47 -14.34 -13.20 9.91
N LEU A 48 -14.01 -11.97 9.56
CA LEU A 48 -13.91 -11.49 8.18
C LEU A 48 -12.90 -12.31 7.38
N LYS A 49 -13.28 -12.67 6.15
CA LYS A 49 -12.42 -13.47 5.27
C LYS A 49 -11.55 -12.58 4.38
N PRO A 50 -10.21 -12.72 4.40
CA PRO A 50 -9.37 -12.01 3.43
C PRO A 50 -9.59 -12.57 2.02
N THR A 51 -9.57 -11.69 1.02
CA THR A 51 -9.65 -12.06 -0.40
C THR A 51 -8.71 -11.20 -1.25
N GLU A 52 -8.52 -11.60 -2.51
CA GLU A 52 -7.74 -10.88 -3.53
C GLU A 52 -8.59 -10.67 -4.80
N ALA A 53 -9.93 -10.65 -4.68
CA ALA A 53 -10.87 -10.60 -5.80
C ALA A 53 -10.76 -9.32 -6.66
N LEU A 54 -10.20 -8.24 -6.12
CA LEU A 54 -9.95 -6.97 -6.81
C LEU A 54 -8.57 -6.91 -7.47
N GLY A 55 -7.91 -8.06 -7.62
CA GLY A 55 -6.60 -8.19 -8.26
C GLY A 55 -5.44 -8.00 -7.29
N TRP A 56 -4.26 -7.72 -7.84
CA TRP A 56 -3.03 -7.60 -7.05
C TRP A 56 -3.08 -6.37 -6.15
N LYS A 57 -3.00 -6.56 -4.82
CA LYS A 57 -3.10 -5.49 -3.80
C LYS A 57 -2.16 -4.29 -3.94
N HIS A 58 -1.07 -4.41 -4.69
CA HIS A 58 -0.10 -3.33 -4.96
C HIS A 58 -0.26 -2.71 -6.36
N GLY A 59 -1.07 -3.35 -7.21
CA GLY A 59 -1.45 -2.85 -8.51
C GLY A 59 -2.36 -1.63 -8.43
N PHE A 60 -2.59 -1.01 -9.58
CA PHE A 60 -3.70 -0.05 -9.69
C PHE A 60 -5.02 -0.82 -9.56
N PRO A 61 -6.03 -0.29 -8.84
CA PRO A 61 -7.38 -0.83 -8.82
C PRO A 61 -7.89 -1.18 -10.22
N HIS A 62 -8.01 -2.48 -10.50
CA HIS A 62 -8.43 -3.02 -11.79
C HIS A 62 -9.48 -4.11 -11.55
N MET A 63 -10.73 -3.70 -11.40
CA MET A 63 -11.87 -4.56 -11.08
C MET A 63 -13.06 -4.21 -11.99
N MET A 64 -13.86 -5.21 -12.34
CA MET A 64 -15.13 -5.00 -13.05
C MET A 64 -16.26 -4.60 -12.09
N ALA A 65 -16.23 -5.14 -10.87
CA ALA A 65 -17.19 -4.84 -9.81
C ALA A 65 -16.54 -4.99 -8.44
N ILE A 66 -17.08 -4.29 -7.44
CA ILE A 66 -16.73 -4.47 -6.04
C ILE A 66 -17.93 -5.18 -5.37
N PRO A 67 -17.76 -6.41 -4.84
CA PRO A 67 -18.88 -7.11 -4.23
C PRO A 67 -19.45 -6.37 -3.02
N ALA A 68 -20.78 -6.34 -2.90
CA ALA A 68 -21.48 -5.60 -1.84
C ALA A 68 -21.20 -6.11 -0.42
N ASP A 69 -20.80 -7.39 -0.28
CA ASP A 69 -20.43 -8.02 0.99
C ASP A 69 -18.93 -7.85 1.33
N MET A 70 -18.20 -7.04 0.56
CA MET A 70 -16.77 -6.81 0.71
C MET A 70 -16.46 -5.40 1.23
N ALA A 71 -15.57 -5.32 2.22
CA ALA A 71 -14.90 -4.08 2.56
C ALA A 71 -13.56 -3.94 1.83
N VAL A 72 -13.30 -2.76 1.27
CA VAL A 72 -12.01 -2.40 0.65
C VAL A 72 -11.20 -1.55 1.62
N ILE A 73 -10.04 -2.04 2.06
CA ILE A 73 -9.24 -1.40 3.09
C ILE A 73 -7.96 -0.86 2.48
N LEU A 74 -7.85 0.46 2.41
CA LEU A 74 -6.70 1.19 1.90
C LEU A 74 -5.74 1.47 3.04
N VAL A 75 -4.47 1.11 2.86
CA VAL A 75 -3.42 1.41 3.85
C VAL A 75 -2.43 2.39 3.25
N VAL A 76 -2.23 3.50 3.97
CA VAL A 76 -1.30 4.57 3.62
C VAL A 76 -0.19 4.67 4.65
N ARG A 77 0.92 5.30 4.26
CA ARG A 77 2.12 5.46 5.08
C ARG A 77 2.83 6.76 4.68
N SER A 78 3.58 7.38 5.58
CA SER A 78 4.36 8.57 5.29
C SER A 78 5.39 8.30 4.17
N ALA A 79 5.50 9.21 3.21
CA ALA A 79 6.35 9.09 2.03
C ALA A 79 7.83 8.91 2.40
N ASP A 80 8.33 9.63 3.40
CA ASP A 80 9.71 9.59 3.88
C ASP A 80 10.10 8.22 4.47
N THR A 81 9.22 7.62 5.28
CA THR A 81 9.49 6.29 5.85
C THR A 81 9.16 5.18 4.85
N TRP A 82 8.18 5.41 3.98
CA TRP A 82 7.80 4.51 2.89
C TRP A 82 8.94 4.33 1.88
N VAL A 83 9.54 5.41 1.37
CA VAL A 83 10.62 5.32 0.38
C VAL A 83 11.87 4.66 0.94
N ARG A 84 12.19 4.90 2.22
CA ARG A 84 13.27 4.18 2.92
C ARG A 84 12.99 2.67 2.98
N SER A 85 11.73 2.29 3.14
CA SER A 85 11.31 0.88 3.12
C SER A 85 11.32 0.28 1.72
N MET A 86 10.93 1.04 0.69
CA MET A 86 11.05 0.70 -0.72
C MET A 86 12.51 0.49 -1.10
N PHE A 87 13.42 1.38 -0.71
CA PHE A 87 14.85 1.22 -0.89
C PHE A 87 15.38 0.00 -0.12
N SER A 88 14.98 -0.21 1.12
CA SER A 88 15.47 -1.37 1.89
C SER A 88 15.12 -2.70 1.22
N LYS A 89 13.95 -2.77 0.56
CA LYS A 89 13.43 -3.99 -0.09
C LYS A 89 12.72 -3.61 -1.40
N PRO A 90 13.48 -3.35 -2.48
CA PRO A 90 12.94 -2.82 -3.74
C PRO A 90 12.36 -3.97 -4.57
N TRP A 91 11.28 -4.55 -4.05
CA TRP A 91 10.58 -5.69 -4.64
C TRP A 91 10.30 -5.46 -6.13
N HIS A 92 10.69 -6.44 -6.94
CA HIS A 92 10.47 -6.50 -8.38
C HIS A 92 11.27 -5.49 -9.21
N THR A 93 12.11 -4.63 -8.60
CA THR A 93 12.99 -3.74 -9.37
C THR A 93 14.07 -4.52 -10.10
N THR A 94 14.53 -3.98 -11.23
CA THR A 94 15.61 -4.59 -12.02
C THR A 94 16.93 -4.65 -11.21
N PRO A 95 17.85 -5.57 -11.52
CA PRO A 95 19.15 -5.62 -10.85
C PRO A 95 19.90 -4.27 -10.89
N ALA A 96 19.83 -3.57 -12.02
CA ALA A 96 20.44 -2.24 -12.19
C ALA A 96 19.90 -1.24 -11.16
N MET A 97 18.58 -1.20 -10.98
CA MET A 97 17.96 -0.30 -10.00
C MET A 97 18.27 -0.71 -8.55
N GLN A 98 18.41 -2.00 -8.26
CA GLN A 98 18.78 -2.49 -6.91
C GLN A 98 20.20 -2.13 -6.48
N ALA A 99 21.08 -1.86 -7.45
CA ALA A 99 22.48 -1.49 -7.24
C ALA A 99 22.68 0.02 -7.03
N LEU A 100 21.66 0.85 -7.27
CA LEU A 100 21.76 2.30 -7.11
C LEU A 100 21.90 2.69 -5.63
N PRO A 101 22.78 3.66 -5.29
CA PRO A 101 22.77 4.28 -3.98
C PRO A 101 21.47 5.07 -3.78
N PHE A 102 21.10 5.34 -2.53
CA PHE A 102 19.79 5.92 -2.20
C PHE A 102 19.45 7.22 -2.96
N PRO A 103 20.36 8.22 -3.08
CA PRO A 103 20.06 9.43 -3.85
C PRO A 103 19.73 9.16 -5.32
N ASP A 104 20.42 8.22 -5.95
CA ASP A 104 20.17 7.87 -7.35
C ASP A 104 18.90 7.04 -7.50
N PHE A 105 18.64 6.14 -6.54
CA PHE A 105 17.43 5.31 -6.53
C PHE A 105 16.15 6.14 -6.49
N ILE A 106 16.10 7.20 -5.68
CA ILE A 106 14.90 8.05 -5.57
C ILE A 106 14.68 8.95 -6.78
N ARG A 107 15.73 9.18 -7.59
CA ARG A 107 15.72 10.02 -8.81
C ARG A 107 15.59 9.21 -10.09
N ALA A 108 15.82 7.89 -10.03
CA ALA A 108 15.79 7.03 -11.20
C ALA A 108 14.35 6.72 -11.67
N PRO A 109 14.13 6.56 -12.99
CA PRO A 109 12.90 6.01 -13.54
C PRO A 109 12.48 4.72 -12.85
N TRP A 110 11.21 4.62 -12.46
CA TRP A 110 10.72 3.45 -11.75
C TRP A 110 10.64 2.24 -12.69
N ASP A 111 11.54 1.27 -12.49
CA ASP A 111 11.65 0.12 -13.38
C ASP A 111 11.57 -1.22 -12.65
N THR A 112 10.54 -1.97 -13.00
CA THR A 112 10.21 -3.26 -12.38
C THR A 112 9.82 -4.29 -13.40
N ILE A 113 10.06 -5.55 -13.03
CA ILE A 113 9.86 -6.74 -13.85
C ILE A 113 9.06 -7.78 -13.09
N ILE A 114 8.46 -8.72 -13.80
CA ILE A 114 7.96 -9.96 -13.22
C ILE A 114 9.18 -10.82 -12.87
N ASP A 115 9.64 -10.74 -11.62
CA ASP A 115 10.92 -11.33 -11.20
C ASP A 115 10.84 -12.83 -10.90
N ARG A 116 9.93 -13.26 -10.03
CA ARG A 116 9.85 -14.66 -9.58
C ARG A 116 8.42 -15.17 -9.60
N PRO A 117 8.17 -16.39 -10.13
CA PRO A 117 6.82 -16.95 -10.25
C PRO A 117 6.01 -16.89 -8.95
N ARG A 118 6.64 -17.21 -7.81
CA ARG A 118 5.99 -17.28 -6.49
C ARG A 118 5.29 -15.99 -6.03
N TYR A 119 5.62 -14.83 -6.60
CA TYR A 119 4.99 -13.57 -6.24
C TYR A 119 3.75 -13.26 -7.07
N PHE A 120 3.54 -14.02 -8.14
CA PHE A 120 2.51 -13.80 -9.15
C PHE A 120 1.78 -15.11 -9.52
N GLU A 121 1.81 -16.12 -8.65
CA GLU A 121 1.15 -17.41 -8.89
C GLU A 121 -0.32 -17.21 -9.26
N GLY A 122 -0.73 -17.76 -10.41
CA GLY A 122 -2.08 -17.63 -10.94
C GLY A 122 -2.42 -16.26 -11.55
N LEU A 123 -1.50 -15.29 -11.54
CA LEU A 123 -1.73 -13.92 -12.04
C LEU A 123 -1.04 -13.62 -13.37
N ILE A 124 -0.02 -14.38 -13.75
CA ILE A 124 0.79 -14.10 -14.94
C ILE A 124 0.68 -15.22 -15.99
N PRO A 125 0.69 -14.89 -17.29
CA PRO A 125 0.84 -15.87 -18.36
C PRO A 125 2.19 -16.62 -18.29
N ASN A 126 2.23 -17.82 -18.86
CA ASN A 126 3.47 -18.58 -19.02
C ASN A 126 4.50 -17.77 -19.82
N GLY A 127 5.78 -17.84 -19.43
CA GLY A 127 6.87 -17.11 -20.10
C GLY A 127 6.99 -15.63 -19.76
N SER A 128 6.20 -15.10 -18.83
CA SER A 128 6.22 -13.66 -18.48
C SER A 128 7.40 -13.23 -17.60
N ILE A 129 8.23 -14.17 -17.11
CA ILE A 129 9.36 -13.84 -16.21
C ILE A 129 10.37 -12.95 -16.95
N GLY A 130 10.83 -11.89 -16.28
CA GLY A 130 11.75 -10.90 -16.83
C GLY A 130 11.07 -9.78 -17.64
N THR A 131 9.79 -9.93 -18.00
CA THR A 131 9.05 -8.88 -18.70
C THR A 131 8.66 -7.72 -17.78
N PRO A 132 8.42 -6.51 -18.31
CA PRO A 132 7.99 -5.37 -17.51
C PRO A 132 6.73 -5.65 -16.68
N LEU A 133 6.75 -5.26 -15.40
CA LEU A 133 5.59 -5.39 -14.53
C LEU A 133 4.57 -4.28 -14.84
N GLN A 134 3.54 -4.62 -15.62
CA GLN A 134 2.53 -3.65 -16.09
C GLN A 134 1.77 -2.94 -14.96
N HIS A 135 1.60 -3.59 -13.81
CA HIS A 135 0.96 -2.95 -12.65
C HIS A 135 1.75 -1.79 -12.03
N ASP A 136 3.00 -1.56 -12.47
CA ASP A 136 3.83 -0.40 -12.11
C ASP A 136 3.98 0.61 -13.26
N ARG A 137 3.27 0.42 -14.38
CA ARG A 137 3.21 1.39 -15.48
C ARG A 137 2.03 2.34 -15.28
N HIS A 138 2.10 3.52 -15.87
CA HIS A 138 1.02 4.49 -15.81
C HIS A 138 -0.24 3.89 -16.47
N PRO A 139 -1.40 3.83 -15.78
CA PRO A 139 -2.55 3.05 -16.25
C PRO A 139 -3.18 3.61 -17.53
N VAL A 140 -3.02 4.91 -17.80
CA VAL A 140 -3.52 5.56 -19.03
C VAL A 140 -2.52 5.50 -20.19
N THR A 141 -1.26 5.87 -19.97
CA THR A 141 -0.26 6.03 -21.04
C THR A 141 0.61 4.79 -21.27
N GLY A 142 0.62 3.83 -20.33
CA GLY A 142 1.53 2.69 -20.34
C GLY A 142 2.99 3.04 -20.05
N ALA A 143 3.32 4.32 -19.83
CA ALA A 143 4.68 4.78 -19.63
C ALA A 143 5.28 4.33 -18.29
N ARG A 144 6.62 4.34 -18.22
CA ARG A 144 7.34 4.31 -16.94
C ARG A 144 7.14 5.63 -16.21
N PHE A 145 7.06 5.56 -14.88
CA PHE A 145 7.13 6.77 -14.06
C PHE A 145 8.56 7.30 -14.00
N GLU A 146 8.69 8.61 -14.04
CA GLU A 146 9.99 9.32 -13.98
C GLU A 146 10.77 9.01 -12.71
N ASN A 147 10.05 8.74 -11.60
CA ASN A 147 10.61 8.26 -10.35
C ASN A 147 9.51 7.60 -9.50
N LEU A 148 9.91 7.07 -8.34
CA LEU A 148 9.00 6.39 -7.42
C LEU A 148 7.96 7.31 -6.78
N PHE A 149 8.23 8.61 -6.66
CA PHE A 149 7.29 9.58 -6.09
C PHE A 149 6.15 9.87 -7.07
N LYS A 150 6.43 9.98 -8.37
CA LYS A 150 5.39 10.06 -9.41
C LYS A 150 4.50 8.81 -9.43
N LEU A 151 5.11 7.62 -9.28
CA LEU A 151 4.35 6.38 -9.10
C LEU A 151 3.44 6.45 -7.87
N ARG A 152 3.97 6.90 -6.73
CA ARG A 152 3.22 7.05 -5.47
C ARG A 152 2.02 7.96 -5.64
N THR A 153 2.19 9.16 -6.21
CA THR A 153 1.08 10.08 -6.46
C THR A 153 -0.03 9.40 -7.27
N ALA A 154 0.32 8.75 -8.39
CA ALA A 154 -0.66 8.05 -9.22
C ALA A 154 -1.35 6.90 -8.46
N LYS A 155 -0.60 6.16 -7.63
CA LYS A 155 -1.16 5.08 -6.80
C LYS A 155 -2.12 5.61 -5.76
N LEU A 156 -1.75 6.66 -5.02
CA LEU A 156 -2.61 7.29 -4.02
C LEU A 156 -3.89 7.83 -4.64
N GLN A 157 -3.80 8.57 -5.75
CA GLN A 157 -4.96 9.06 -6.50
C GLN A 157 -5.89 7.91 -6.90
N SER A 158 -5.33 6.85 -7.48
CA SER A 158 -6.11 5.71 -7.94
C SER A 158 -6.74 4.93 -6.78
N MET A 159 -6.03 4.74 -5.67
CA MET A 159 -6.58 4.07 -4.49
C MET A 159 -7.66 4.92 -3.81
N LEU A 160 -7.41 6.21 -3.57
CA LEU A 160 -8.39 7.12 -2.96
C LEU A 160 -9.65 7.27 -3.83
N SER A 161 -9.55 7.04 -5.14
CA SER A 161 -10.74 6.97 -6.01
C SER A 161 -11.75 5.90 -5.60
N LEU A 162 -11.35 4.87 -4.82
CA LEU A 162 -12.25 3.83 -4.31
C LEU A 162 -13.31 4.37 -3.36
N LEU A 163 -13.07 5.52 -2.72
CA LEU A 163 -14.08 6.23 -1.93
C LEU A 163 -15.26 6.74 -2.77
N ASN A 164 -15.14 6.75 -4.10
CA ASN A 164 -16.18 7.15 -5.04
C ASN A 164 -16.87 5.98 -5.75
N ARG A 165 -16.59 4.73 -5.36
CA ARG A 165 -17.04 3.54 -6.11
C ARG A 165 -18.18 2.77 -5.42
N ASP A 166 -18.99 3.49 -4.65
CA ASP A 166 -20.18 2.97 -3.96
C ASP A 166 -19.94 1.68 -3.17
N CYS A 167 -18.74 1.52 -2.60
CA CYS A 167 -18.35 0.34 -1.84
C CYS A 167 -18.05 0.68 -0.38
N THR A 168 -18.24 -0.31 0.50
CA THR A 168 -17.76 -0.20 1.86
C THR A 168 -16.23 -0.13 1.84
N CYS A 169 -15.67 0.95 2.37
CA CYS A 169 -14.26 1.27 2.26
C CYS A 169 -13.71 1.81 3.59
N ALA A 170 -12.43 1.57 3.86
CA ALA A 170 -11.70 2.24 4.93
C ALA A 170 -10.36 2.74 4.42
N VAL A 171 -9.92 3.90 4.91
CA VAL A 171 -8.56 4.41 4.77
C VAL A 171 -7.90 4.38 6.13
N ILE A 172 -6.72 3.78 6.20
CA ILE A 172 -6.00 3.52 7.43
C ILE A 172 -4.56 3.98 7.28
N ARG A 173 -4.14 4.87 8.18
CA ARG A 173 -2.74 5.25 8.33
C ARG A 173 -1.99 4.16 9.10
N MET A 174 -0.93 3.63 8.49
CA MET A 174 -0.16 2.51 9.04
C MET A 174 0.37 2.80 10.43
N GLU A 175 0.88 4.01 10.63
CA GLU A 175 1.49 4.44 11.89
C GLU A 175 0.48 4.38 13.05
N ASP A 176 -0.75 4.86 12.83
CA ASP A 176 -1.82 4.79 13.82
C ASP A 176 -2.28 3.37 14.09
N ALA A 177 -2.46 2.57 13.04
CA ALA A 177 -2.87 1.17 13.20
C ALA A 177 -1.84 0.34 13.97
N GLN A 178 -0.55 0.69 13.88
CA GLN A 178 0.50 0.06 14.67
C GLN A 178 0.54 0.55 16.12
N ALA A 179 0.31 1.85 16.33
CA ALA A 179 0.30 2.44 17.67
C ALA A 179 -0.94 2.01 18.48
N ARG A 180 -2.10 1.88 17.83
CA ARG A 180 -3.41 1.64 18.45
C ARG A 180 -4.17 0.51 17.72
N PRO A 181 -3.64 -0.73 17.72
CA PRO A 181 -4.18 -1.82 16.92
C PRO A 181 -5.57 -2.31 17.38
N GLU A 182 -5.83 -2.31 18.69
CA GLU A 182 -7.13 -2.72 19.26
C GLU A 182 -8.22 -1.68 18.94
N GLU A 183 -7.94 -0.38 19.17
CA GLU A 183 -8.84 0.71 18.76
C GLU A 183 -9.14 0.67 17.25
N THR A 184 -8.13 0.37 16.42
CA THR A 184 -8.31 0.24 14.97
C THR A 184 -9.26 -0.92 14.62
N LEU A 185 -9.14 -2.06 15.31
CA LEU A 185 -10.03 -3.20 15.12
C LEU A 185 -11.47 -2.85 15.50
N GLU A 186 -11.67 -2.24 16.67
CA GLU A 186 -12.99 -1.82 17.15
C GLU A 186 -13.65 -0.83 16.19
N ALA A 187 -12.90 0.17 15.72
CA ALA A 187 -13.37 1.15 14.77
C ALA A 187 -13.82 0.50 13.46
N ILE A 188 -13.04 -0.44 12.92
CA ILE A 188 -13.37 -1.19 11.70
C ILE A 188 -14.65 -2.01 11.89
N THR A 189 -14.72 -2.84 12.95
CA THR A 189 -15.87 -3.73 13.15
C THR A 189 -17.14 -2.95 13.42
N LYS A 190 -17.05 -1.85 14.18
CA LYS A 190 -18.18 -0.94 14.44
C LYS A 190 -18.66 -0.27 13.16
N ALA A 191 -17.74 0.30 12.38
CA ALA A 191 -18.09 0.99 11.14
C ALA A 191 -18.71 0.06 10.10
N PHE A 192 -18.20 -1.17 9.97
CA PHE A 192 -18.74 -2.16 9.03
C PHE A 192 -19.98 -2.90 9.56
N GLY A 193 -20.33 -2.70 10.84
CA GLY A 193 -21.43 -3.41 11.52
C GLY A 193 -21.24 -4.91 11.51
N THR A 194 -20.00 -5.37 11.72
CA THR A 194 -19.67 -6.79 11.87
C THR A 194 -19.70 -7.18 13.34
N ALA A 195 -19.51 -8.46 13.63
CA ALA A 195 -19.24 -8.89 14.99
C ALA A 195 -18.04 -8.12 15.58
N PRO A 196 -18.04 -7.84 16.90
CA PRO A 196 -16.88 -7.28 17.58
C PRO A 196 -15.62 -8.12 17.36
N PRO A 197 -14.43 -7.54 17.58
CA PRO A 197 -13.21 -8.32 17.55
C PRO A 197 -13.25 -9.48 18.54
N HIS A 198 -12.47 -10.52 18.30
CA HIS A 198 -12.33 -11.65 19.21
C HIS A 198 -11.93 -11.15 20.61
N ALA A 199 -12.60 -11.65 21.65
CA ALA A 199 -12.42 -11.16 23.03
C ALA A 199 -10.95 -11.23 23.51
N ALA A 200 -10.19 -12.22 23.04
CA ALA A 200 -8.76 -12.29 23.26
C ALA A 200 -8.02 -11.67 22.07
N TYR A 201 -7.44 -10.49 22.26
CA TYR A 201 -6.61 -9.83 21.25
C TYR A 201 -5.35 -10.66 20.93
N ARG A 202 -5.08 -10.81 19.63
CA ARG A 202 -3.98 -11.59 19.06
C ARG A 202 -3.03 -10.68 18.29
N PRO A 203 -1.93 -10.20 18.91
CA PRO A 203 -1.06 -9.20 18.32
C PRO A 203 -0.31 -9.70 17.08
N VAL A 204 0.08 -8.76 16.21
CA VAL A 204 0.91 -9.03 15.03
C VAL A 204 2.40 -8.88 15.38
N VAL A 205 2.97 -9.92 15.99
CA VAL A 205 4.39 -9.89 16.44
C VAL A 205 5.42 -10.20 15.34
N LYS A 206 4.99 -10.77 14.21
CA LYS A 206 5.91 -11.23 13.17
C LYS A 206 6.39 -10.06 12.32
N ARG A 207 7.70 -9.97 12.06
CA ARG A 207 8.25 -9.07 11.02
C ARG A 207 7.79 -9.53 9.64
N LEU A 208 6.86 -8.78 9.03
CA LEU A 208 6.26 -9.11 7.74
C LEU A 208 7.11 -8.59 6.58
N GLY A 209 7.09 -9.31 5.45
CA GLY A 209 7.83 -8.94 4.25
C GLY A 209 9.35 -8.88 4.44
N SER A 210 9.91 -9.68 5.35
CA SER A 210 11.36 -9.74 5.64
C SER A 210 12.15 -10.64 4.70
N LYS A 211 11.50 -11.55 3.96
CA LYS A 211 12.14 -12.52 3.06
C LYS A 211 12.46 -11.95 1.66
N PHE A 212 12.83 -10.68 1.59
CA PHE A 212 13.35 -10.09 0.36
C PHE A 212 14.67 -10.77 0.01
N LYS A 213 14.83 -11.19 -1.24
CA LYS A 213 16.09 -11.74 -1.75
C LYS A 213 16.52 -10.86 -2.92
N ALA A 214 17.60 -10.12 -2.74
CA ALA A 214 18.18 -9.25 -3.76
C ALA A 214 18.48 -10.02 -5.06
N ALA A 215 18.45 -9.29 -6.17
CA ALA A 215 18.88 -9.77 -7.48
C ALA A 215 20.36 -9.43 -7.78
N VAL A 216 20.99 -8.65 -6.91
CA VAL A 216 22.41 -8.29 -6.93
C VAL A 216 23.09 -8.82 -5.66
N PRO A 217 24.39 -9.17 -5.72
CA PRO A 217 25.12 -9.71 -4.57
C PRO A 217 25.23 -8.70 -3.43
N ASP A 218 25.59 -7.46 -3.76
CA ASP A 218 25.79 -6.37 -2.80
C ASP A 218 24.83 -5.23 -3.12
N ARG A 219 24.20 -4.69 -2.08
CA ARG A 219 23.29 -3.55 -2.19
C ARG A 219 23.83 -2.38 -1.36
N PRO A 220 23.75 -1.14 -1.88
CA PRO A 220 24.12 0.02 -1.09
C PRO A 220 23.31 0.10 0.20
N ALA A 221 23.97 0.50 1.28
CA ALA A 221 23.31 0.69 2.57
C ALA A 221 22.32 1.86 2.49
N LEU A 222 21.24 1.75 3.26
CA LEU A 222 20.32 2.88 3.44
C LEU A 222 21.05 3.95 4.29
N PRO A 223 21.08 5.22 3.87
CA PRO A 223 21.63 6.29 4.70
C PRO A 223 20.91 6.41 6.03
N ASP A 224 21.62 6.66 7.12
CA ASP A 224 21.03 6.78 8.46
C ASP A 224 20.03 7.93 8.55
N THR A 225 20.36 9.04 7.89
CA THR A 225 19.56 10.27 7.87
C THR A 225 19.28 10.71 6.43
N TRP A 226 18.27 11.56 6.28
CA TRP A 226 18.04 12.23 5.02
C TRP A 226 18.98 13.43 4.87
N THR A 227 19.50 13.64 3.66
CA THR A 227 20.15 14.90 3.31
C THR A 227 19.09 15.97 3.01
N ASN A 228 19.45 17.25 3.15
CA ASN A 228 18.57 18.36 2.76
C ASN A 228 18.19 18.30 1.27
N ALA A 229 19.13 17.90 0.41
CA ALA A 229 18.89 17.77 -1.02
C ALA A 229 17.87 16.66 -1.34
N ASP A 230 17.96 15.53 -0.65
CA ASP A 230 17.04 14.40 -0.84
C ASP A 230 15.64 14.70 -0.27
N MET A 231 15.53 15.39 0.87
CA MET A 231 14.23 15.86 1.38
C MET A 231 13.60 16.89 0.47
N ASN A 232 14.40 17.85 -0.04
CA ASN A 232 13.89 18.82 -1.00
C ASN A 232 13.39 18.14 -2.26
N HIS A 233 14.13 17.15 -2.77
CA HIS A 233 13.67 16.35 -3.91
C HIS A 233 12.36 15.61 -3.60
N LEU A 234 12.23 14.97 -2.44
CA LEU A 234 10.96 14.35 -2.04
C LEU A 234 9.81 15.35 -2.08
N ARG A 235 9.98 16.54 -1.47
CA ARG A 235 8.94 17.59 -1.41
C ARG A 235 8.54 18.10 -2.79
N THR A 236 9.48 18.22 -3.72
CA THR A 236 9.18 18.69 -5.09
C THR A 236 8.52 17.63 -5.95
N GLU A 237 8.71 16.34 -5.63
CA GLU A 237 8.26 15.25 -6.48
C GLU A 237 6.89 14.68 -6.12
N ILE A 238 6.54 14.67 -4.83
CA ILE A 238 5.23 14.22 -4.32
C ILE A 238 4.13 15.22 -4.61
N ASP A 239 2.89 14.75 -4.55
CA ASP A 239 1.71 15.63 -4.47
C ASP A 239 1.49 16.05 -3.01
N THR A 240 1.93 17.25 -2.65
CA THR A 240 1.85 17.75 -1.27
C THR A 240 0.42 17.93 -0.78
N GLU A 241 -0.55 18.11 -1.68
CA GLU A 241 -1.95 18.27 -1.29
C GLU A 241 -2.53 16.93 -0.86
N ILE A 242 -2.31 15.88 -1.65
CA ILE A 242 -2.73 14.51 -1.27
C ILE A 242 -2.05 14.08 0.02
N GLU A 243 -0.75 14.33 0.16
CA GLU A 243 -0.01 13.97 1.36
C GLU A 243 -0.52 14.70 2.61
N ALA A 244 -0.87 15.98 2.48
CA ALA A 244 -1.48 16.76 3.55
C ALA A 244 -2.86 16.22 3.95
N GLN A 245 -3.68 15.77 2.99
CA GLN A 245 -4.96 15.10 3.29
C GLN A 245 -4.75 13.79 4.06
N LEU A 246 -3.63 13.11 3.86
CA LEU A 246 -3.24 11.91 4.61
C LEU A 246 -2.61 12.23 5.98
N GLY A 247 -2.51 13.51 6.33
CA GLY A 247 -1.95 14.00 7.59
C GLY A 247 -0.43 14.08 7.59
N TYR A 248 0.22 14.10 6.42
CA TYR A 248 1.66 14.20 6.32
C TYR A 248 2.11 15.59 5.84
N ARG A 249 3.20 16.08 6.43
CA ARG A 249 3.92 17.27 6.02
C ARG A 249 5.41 16.95 6.11
N TYR A 250 6.17 17.35 5.09
CA TYR A 250 7.58 17.01 4.96
C TYR A 250 8.45 18.24 4.96
#